data_AF-A0A8E2IPN4-F1
#
_entry.id   AF-A0A8E2IPN4-F1
#
_cell.length_a   1.000
_cell.length_b   1.000
_cell.length_c   1.000
_cell.angle_alpha   90.00
_cell.angle_beta   90.00
_cell.angle_gamma   90.00
#
_symmetry.space_group_name_H-M   'P 1'
#
loop_
_entity.id
_entity.type
_entity.pdbx_description
1 polymer ?
#
loop_
_entity_poly.entity_id
_entity_poly.type
_entity_poly.pdbx_seq_one_letter_code
_entity_poly.pdbx_strand_id
1 'polypeptide(L)'
;HAPASAPGGAPAPAPPSAVAIAPAPEAAPPAPAAAPGFGPDAPPTQDFMYPSIGTNCLADGSNVIATALSVAGPAKIPSPGPGPGQTAYVFTAVGTPGPAEVQRLPLNVTWVNLTTGRSGSATLKPRPDINPDGPTTLTVIADTGSGSIMSTIFGQVTTKERQCQFMPTIGSTVVP
;
A
#
# COMPACT_ATOMS: atom_id res chain seq x y z
N HIS A 1 31.80 -20.34 96.27
CA HIS A 1 31.45 -19.33 95.27
C HIS A 1 30.34 -19.91 94.40
N ALA A 2 29.24 -19.16 94.26
CA ALA A 2 27.91 -19.56 93.79
C ALA A 2 27.83 -19.84 92.26
N PRO A 3 26.78 -20.54 91.77
CA PRO A 3 26.72 -20.99 90.38
C PRO A 3 26.30 -19.87 89.41
N ALA A 4 26.72 -20.04 88.16
CA ALA A 4 26.54 -19.11 87.05
C ALA A 4 25.07 -18.90 86.65
N SER A 5 24.70 -17.64 86.40
CA SER A 5 23.43 -17.25 85.79
C SER A 5 23.58 -17.25 84.26
N ALA A 6 22.76 -18.03 83.56
CA ALA A 6 22.70 -18.03 82.09
C ALA A 6 22.02 -16.74 81.56
N PRO A 7 22.51 -16.11 80.48
CA PRO A 7 21.80 -15.00 79.84
C PRO A 7 20.55 -15.50 79.13
N GLY A 8 19.40 -14.84 79.38
CA GLY A 8 18.12 -15.12 78.74
C GLY A 8 18.16 -14.88 77.23
N GLY A 9 17.51 -15.78 76.47
CA GLY A 9 17.45 -15.73 75.01
C GLY A 9 16.71 -14.50 74.49
N ALA A 10 17.19 -13.96 73.37
CA ALA A 10 16.57 -12.87 72.65
C ALA A 10 15.17 -13.28 72.09
N PRO A 11 14.19 -12.37 72.04
CA PRO A 11 12.88 -12.68 71.48
C PRO A 11 12.97 -12.96 69.97
N ALA A 12 12.24 -13.98 69.52
CA ALA A 12 12.16 -14.36 68.12
C ALA A 12 11.50 -13.27 67.26
N PRO A 13 11.95 -13.05 66.01
CA PRO A 13 11.34 -12.06 65.14
C PRO A 13 9.92 -12.49 64.73
N ALA A 14 9.01 -11.52 64.66
CA ALA A 14 7.64 -11.73 64.21
C ALA A 14 7.60 -12.12 62.72
N PRO A 15 6.67 -12.99 62.29
CA PRO A 15 6.53 -13.34 60.88
C PRO A 15 6.04 -12.13 60.06
N PRO A 16 6.50 -11.97 58.81
CA PRO A 16 6.03 -10.89 57.95
C PRO A 16 4.56 -11.07 57.59
N SER A 17 3.78 -9.99 57.65
CA SER A 17 2.40 -9.97 57.17
C SER A 17 2.36 -10.24 55.67
N ALA A 18 1.55 -11.21 55.25
CA ALA A 18 1.34 -11.51 53.85
C ALA A 18 0.63 -10.34 53.16
N VAL A 19 1.28 -9.75 52.14
CA VAL A 19 0.64 -8.78 51.24
C VAL A 19 -0.27 -9.57 50.30
N ALA A 20 -1.57 -9.25 50.29
CA ALA A 20 -2.51 -9.85 49.37
C ALA A 20 -2.15 -9.47 47.92
N ILE A 21 -1.95 -10.47 47.07
CA ILE A 21 -1.72 -10.29 45.63
C ILE A 21 -3.04 -9.82 45.02
N ALA A 22 -3.06 -8.64 44.40
CA ALA A 22 -4.20 -8.17 43.63
C ALA A 22 -4.48 -9.12 42.46
N PRO A 23 -5.75 -9.41 42.12
CA PRO A 23 -6.08 -10.28 41.00
C PRO A 23 -5.52 -9.71 39.69
N ALA A 24 -5.01 -10.59 38.83
CA ALA A 24 -4.52 -10.21 37.51
C ALA A 24 -5.65 -9.58 36.69
N PRO A 25 -5.37 -8.54 35.89
CA PRO A 25 -6.39 -7.93 35.03
C PRO A 25 -6.91 -8.97 34.04
N GLU A 26 -8.23 -9.01 33.89
CA GLU A 26 -8.92 -9.93 33.00
C GLU A 26 -8.46 -9.75 31.55
N ALA A 27 -8.31 -10.85 30.83
CA ALA A 27 -7.84 -10.82 29.45
C ALA A 27 -8.77 -9.95 28.61
N ALA A 28 -8.19 -8.96 27.92
CA ALA A 28 -8.95 -8.12 27.02
C ALA A 28 -9.64 -8.99 25.96
N PRO A 29 -10.91 -8.67 25.60
CA PRO A 29 -11.60 -9.39 24.56
C PRO A 29 -10.81 -9.31 23.23
N PRO A 30 -10.91 -10.35 22.38
CA PRO A 30 -10.18 -10.38 21.11
C PRO A 30 -10.55 -9.18 20.25
N ALA A 31 -9.52 -8.60 19.61
CA ALA A 31 -9.70 -7.47 18.72
C ALA A 31 -10.67 -7.81 17.57
N PRO A 32 -11.48 -6.86 17.11
CA PRO A 32 -12.33 -7.05 15.94
C PRO A 32 -11.52 -7.50 14.73
N ALA A 33 -12.10 -8.34 13.88
CA ALA A 33 -11.48 -8.73 12.62
C ALA A 33 -11.15 -7.48 11.79
N ALA A 34 -9.94 -7.43 11.24
CA ALA A 34 -9.51 -6.35 10.35
C ALA A 34 -10.48 -6.22 9.17
N ALA A 35 -10.79 -4.99 8.77
CA ALA A 35 -11.56 -4.74 7.55
C ALA A 35 -10.86 -5.43 6.35
N PRO A 36 -11.63 -6.00 5.40
CA PRO A 36 -11.06 -6.62 4.21
C PRO A 36 -10.08 -5.66 3.52
N GLY A 37 -8.85 -6.12 3.27
CA GLY A 37 -7.79 -5.30 2.66
C GLY A 37 -6.86 -4.55 3.62
N PHE A 38 -7.01 -4.73 4.95
CA PHE A 38 -6.09 -4.16 5.95
C PHE A 38 -5.43 -5.20 6.86
N GLY A 39 -5.63 -6.49 6.57
CA GLY A 39 -4.94 -7.59 7.25
C GLY A 39 -3.47 -7.71 6.78
N PRO A 40 -2.64 -8.51 7.48
CA PRO A 40 -1.25 -8.75 7.10
C PRO A 40 -1.08 -9.36 5.69
N ASP A 41 -2.13 -9.98 5.17
CA ASP A 41 -2.19 -10.55 3.81
C ASP A 41 -2.69 -9.56 2.74
N ALA A 42 -2.97 -8.30 3.13
CA ALA A 42 -3.37 -7.26 2.18
C ALA A 42 -2.21 -6.96 1.21
N PRO A 43 -2.49 -6.74 -0.09
CA PRO A 43 -1.46 -6.35 -1.01
C PRO A 43 -0.79 -5.04 -0.55
N PRO A 44 0.55 -4.91 -0.65
CA PRO A 44 1.27 -3.72 -0.26
C PRO A 44 1.04 -2.60 -1.30
N THR A 45 -0.17 -2.03 -1.27
CA THR A 45 -0.59 -0.96 -2.18
C THR A 45 -0.19 0.40 -1.64
N GLN A 46 0.25 1.30 -2.52
CA GLN A 46 0.46 2.71 -2.20
C GLN A 46 -0.19 3.60 -3.27
N ASP A 47 -1.04 4.53 -2.83
CA ASP A 47 -1.59 5.55 -3.72
C ASP A 47 -0.51 6.57 -4.11
N PHE A 48 -0.64 7.12 -5.31
CA PHE A 48 0.17 8.24 -5.74
C PHE A 48 -0.18 9.50 -4.93
N MET A 49 0.80 10.39 -4.76
CA MET A 49 0.74 11.52 -3.84
C MET A 49 -0.41 12.49 -4.13
N TYR A 50 -0.81 12.59 -5.39
CA TYR A 50 -1.91 13.44 -5.82
C TYR A 50 -2.55 12.88 -7.11
N PRO A 51 -3.84 13.12 -7.35
CA PRO A 51 -4.50 12.66 -8.55
C PRO A 51 -3.94 13.34 -9.82
N SER A 52 -4.04 12.66 -10.95
CA SER A 52 -3.80 13.26 -12.26
C SER A 52 -5.07 13.94 -12.79
N ILE A 53 -4.92 15.02 -13.54
CA ILE A 53 -6.03 15.75 -14.18
C ILE A 53 -5.98 15.48 -15.69
N GLY A 54 -7.09 14.97 -16.23
CA GLY A 54 -7.31 14.80 -17.66
C GLY A 54 -8.10 15.98 -18.21
N THR A 55 -7.51 16.77 -19.10
CA THR A 55 -8.18 17.97 -19.63
C THR A 55 -9.06 17.65 -20.83
N ASN A 56 -10.27 18.24 -20.90
CA ASN A 56 -11.20 18.11 -22.03
C ASN A 56 -11.56 16.64 -22.38
N CYS A 57 -11.78 15.83 -21.37
CA CYS A 57 -11.90 14.38 -21.48
C CYS A 57 -13.31 13.85 -21.71
N LEU A 58 -14.33 14.62 -21.33
CA LEU A 58 -15.74 14.26 -21.49
C LEU A 58 -16.35 14.89 -22.75
N ALA A 59 -17.54 14.42 -23.12
CA ALA A 59 -18.23 14.84 -24.35
C ALA A 59 -18.47 16.36 -24.41
N ASP A 60 -18.81 16.93 -23.26
CA ASP A 60 -19.07 18.35 -23.00
C ASP A 60 -17.79 19.20 -22.88
N GLY A 61 -16.61 18.59 -22.98
CA GLY A 61 -15.32 19.26 -22.79
C GLY A 61 -14.90 19.39 -21.32
N SER A 62 -15.60 18.75 -20.38
CA SER A 62 -15.22 18.77 -18.97
C SER A 62 -13.95 17.97 -18.70
N ASN A 63 -13.24 18.36 -17.63
CA ASN A 63 -12.05 17.65 -17.14
C ASN A 63 -12.45 16.40 -16.35
N VAL A 64 -11.55 15.43 -16.29
CA VAL A 64 -11.67 14.25 -15.42
C VAL A 64 -10.49 14.15 -14.48
N ILE A 65 -10.63 13.32 -13.46
CA ILE A 65 -9.56 12.97 -12.54
C ILE A 65 -9.14 11.53 -12.80
N ALA A 66 -7.86 11.24 -12.62
CA ALA A 66 -7.38 9.87 -12.55
C ALA A 66 -6.64 9.61 -11.25
N THR A 67 -6.89 8.42 -10.68
CA THR A 67 -6.11 7.90 -9.56
C THR A 67 -5.02 6.97 -10.10
N ALA A 68 -3.93 6.91 -9.36
CA ALA A 68 -2.87 5.96 -9.61
C ALA A 68 -2.46 5.31 -8.30
N LEU A 69 -2.20 4.01 -8.35
CA LEU A 69 -1.63 3.26 -7.24
C LEU A 69 -0.54 2.34 -7.75
N SER A 70 0.36 1.99 -6.86
CA SER A 70 1.37 0.97 -7.05
C SER A 70 1.13 -0.19 -6.10
N VAL A 71 1.63 -1.37 -6.49
CA VAL A 71 1.64 -2.57 -5.65
C VAL A 71 3.06 -3.12 -5.67
N ALA A 72 3.68 -3.21 -4.50
CA ALA A 72 5.00 -3.82 -4.37
C ALA A 72 4.93 -5.35 -4.52
N GLY A 73 5.83 -5.92 -5.31
CA GLY A 73 5.94 -7.36 -5.46
C GLY A 73 6.90 -7.99 -4.44
N PRO A 74 6.67 -9.25 -4.01
CA PRO A 74 5.64 -10.15 -4.50
C PRO A 74 4.25 -9.87 -3.91
N ALA A 75 3.22 -9.82 -4.76
CA ALA A 75 1.84 -9.66 -4.30
C ALA A 75 0.85 -10.44 -5.18
N LYS A 76 -0.17 -11.04 -4.56
CA LYS A 76 -1.27 -11.70 -5.27
C LYS A 76 -2.46 -10.76 -5.34
N ILE A 77 -2.80 -10.33 -6.55
CA ILE A 77 -3.96 -9.48 -6.84
C ILE A 77 -4.77 -10.10 -8.00
N PRO A 78 -6.05 -9.73 -8.20
CA PRO A 78 -6.96 -10.37 -9.18
C PRO A 78 -6.54 -10.32 -10.67
N SER A 79 -5.47 -9.60 -11.04
CA SER A 79 -4.95 -9.48 -12.41
C SER A 79 -3.44 -9.31 -12.32
N PRO A 80 -2.65 -9.92 -13.24
CA PRO A 80 -1.35 -10.52 -12.88
C PRO A 80 -0.59 -9.69 -11.85
N GLY A 81 -0.38 -10.27 -10.67
CA GLY A 81 0.30 -9.58 -9.58
C GLY A 81 1.79 -9.45 -9.85
N PRO A 82 2.44 -8.42 -9.28
CA PRO A 82 3.88 -8.24 -9.40
C PRO A 82 4.63 -9.37 -8.68
N GLY A 83 5.67 -9.90 -9.32
CA GLY A 83 6.62 -10.84 -8.71
C GLY A 83 7.67 -10.14 -7.83
N PRO A 84 8.60 -10.88 -7.20
CA PRO A 84 9.66 -10.30 -6.38
C PRO A 84 10.48 -9.24 -7.14
N GLY A 85 10.74 -8.10 -6.51
CA GLY A 85 11.48 -7.00 -7.13
C GLY A 85 10.72 -6.26 -8.23
N GLN A 86 9.44 -6.54 -8.44
CA GLN A 86 8.59 -5.85 -9.40
C GLN A 86 7.66 -4.86 -8.70
N THR A 87 7.23 -3.84 -9.44
CA THR A 87 6.13 -2.97 -9.04
C THR A 87 5.04 -3.04 -10.09
N ALA A 88 3.80 -3.31 -9.68
CA ALA A 88 2.64 -3.13 -10.55
C ALA A 88 2.11 -1.70 -10.38
N TYR A 89 1.73 -1.05 -11.47
CA TYR A 89 1.07 0.25 -11.48
C TYR A 89 -0.34 0.09 -12.05
N VAL A 90 -1.30 0.74 -11.40
CA VAL A 90 -2.69 0.81 -11.85
C VAL A 90 -3.07 2.28 -11.96
N PHE A 91 -3.56 2.66 -13.13
CA PHE A 91 -4.06 4.01 -13.41
C PHE A 91 -5.52 3.94 -13.84
N THR A 92 -6.39 4.70 -13.18
CA THR A 92 -7.82 4.67 -13.40
C THR A 92 -8.34 6.06 -13.70
N ALA A 93 -8.79 6.29 -14.93
CA ALA A 93 -9.39 7.54 -15.37
C ALA A 93 -10.87 7.61 -14.95
N VAL A 94 -11.13 8.21 -13.79
CA VAL A 94 -12.45 8.23 -13.16
C VAL A 94 -13.43 9.04 -13.99
N GLY A 95 -14.65 8.50 -14.16
CA GLY A 95 -15.72 9.15 -14.91
C GLY A 95 -15.62 9.03 -16.43
N THR A 96 -14.59 8.35 -16.96
CA THR A 96 -14.51 8.06 -18.39
C THR A 96 -15.27 6.77 -18.75
N PRO A 97 -15.66 6.60 -20.02
CA PRO A 97 -16.05 5.30 -20.56
C PRO A 97 -14.91 4.26 -20.43
N GLY A 98 -15.22 3.01 -20.76
CA GLY A 98 -14.23 1.93 -20.84
C GLY A 98 -13.07 2.19 -21.82
N PRO A 99 -11.97 1.43 -21.69
CA PRO A 99 -10.79 1.60 -22.54
C PRO A 99 -11.10 1.31 -24.00
N ALA A 100 -10.42 2.00 -24.91
CA ALA A 100 -10.33 1.54 -26.30
C ALA A 100 -9.56 0.22 -26.38
N GLU A 101 -9.91 -0.63 -27.35
CA GLU A 101 -9.18 -1.89 -27.63
C GLU A 101 -7.70 -1.64 -27.92
N VAL A 102 -7.40 -0.54 -28.61
CA VAL A 102 -6.05 -0.10 -28.94
C VAL A 102 -5.80 1.28 -28.37
N GLN A 103 -4.74 1.40 -27.57
CA GLN A 103 -4.23 2.70 -27.14
C GLN A 103 -3.47 3.35 -28.30
N ARG A 104 -4.00 4.45 -28.84
CA ARG A 104 -3.38 5.17 -29.96
C ARG A 104 -2.14 5.92 -29.52
N LEU A 105 -2.18 6.47 -28.30
CA LEU A 105 -1.10 7.21 -27.68
C LEU A 105 -0.81 6.61 -26.29
N PRO A 106 0.47 6.50 -25.90
CA PRO A 106 0.83 5.77 -24.70
C PRO A 106 0.60 6.61 -23.43
N LEU A 107 0.21 5.90 -22.38
CA LEU A 107 0.41 6.33 -21.00
C LEU A 107 1.65 5.58 -20.47
N ASN A 108 2.63 6.30 -19.97
CA ASN A 108 3.88 5.71 -19.50
C ASN A 108 4.06 5.97 -18.01
N VAL A 109 4.72 5.02 -17.35
CA VAL A 109 5.35 5.22 -16.06
C VAL A 109 6.86 5.30 -16.27
N THR A 110 7.50 6.32 -15.73
CA THR A 110 8.95 6.34 -15.51
C THR A 110 9.22 6.11 -14.03
N TRP A 111 10.33 5.45 -13.71
CA TRP A 111 10.67 5.13 -12.33
C TRP A 111 12.17 5.23 -12.10
N VAL A 112 12.53 5.53 -10.85
CA VAL A 112 13.90 5.52 -10.33
C VAL A 112 13.89 4.74 -9.02
N ASN A 113 14.78 3.76 -8.91
CA ASN A 113 15.10 3.08 -7.68
C ASN A 113 16.18 3.87 -6.95
N LEU A 114 15.80 4.57 -5.89
CA LEU A 114 16.68 5.43 -5.10
C LEU A 114 17.71 4.65 -4.28
N THR A 115 17.45 3.35 -4.03
CA THR A 115 18.37 2.46 -3.33
C THR A 115 19.52 1.99 -4.22
N THR A 116 19.25 1.72 -5.50
CA THR A 116 20.24 1.12 -6.42
C THR A 116 20.72 2.07 -7.52
N GLY A 117 20.06 3.21 -7.72
CA GLY A 117 20.31 4.14 -8.82
C GLY A 117 19.75 3.69 -10.18
N ARG A 118 19.12 2.51 -10.26
CA ARG A 118 18.50 2.03 -11.51
C ARG A 118 17.28 2.86 -11.86
N SER A 119 17.01 3.01 -13.15
CA SER A 119 15.79 3.68 -13.64
C SER A 119 15.26 2.98 -14.88
N GLY A 120 14.03 3.28 -15.24
CA GLY A 120 13.39 2.71 -16.42
C GLY A 120 12.07 3.38 -16.77
N SER A 121 11.44 2.87 -17.83
CA SER A 121 10.13 3.28 -18.28
C SER A 121 9.33 2.06 -18.73
N ALA A 122 8.01 2.11 -18.57
CA ALA A 122 7.11 1.08 -19.06
C ALA A 122 5.79 1.70 -19.51
N THR A 123 5.19 1.15 -20.58
CA THR A 123 3.90 1.61 -21.09
C THR A 123 2.76 0.84 -20.43
N LEU A 124 1.78 1.58 -19.92
CA LEU A 124 0.57 1.01 -19.34
C LEU A 124 -0.35 0.50 -20.44
N LYS A 125 -0.97 -0.65 -20.18
CA LYS A 125 -1.83 -1.37 -21.14
C LYS A 125 -3.28 -1.37 -20.65
N PRO A 126 -4.26 -1.28 -21.55
CA PRO A 126 -5.67 -1.30 -21.17
C PRO A 126 -6.05 -2.63 -20.54
N ARG A 127 -6.94 -2.57 -19.53
CA ARG A 127 -7.50 -3.72 -18.84
C ARG A 127 -9.02 -3.80 -19.01
N PRO A 128 -9.52 -4.12 -20.22
CA PRO A 128 -10.95 -4.29 -20.44
C PRO A 128 -11.53 -5.46 -19.64
N ASP A 129 -10.69 -6.39 -19.18
CA ASP A 129 -11.05 -7.48 -18.29
C ASP A 129 -11.36 -7.05 -16.85
N ILE A 130 -10.91 -5.86 -16.43
CA ILE A 130 -11.18 -5.30 -15.10
C ILE A 130 -12.44 -4.43 -15.15
N ASN A 131 -12.47 -3.46 -16.06
CA ASN A 131 -13.54 -2.46 -16.17
C ASN A 131 -13.91 -2.24 -17.66
N PRO A 132 -14.68 -3.14 -18.29
CA PRO A 132 -15.01 -3.07 -19.71
C PRO A 132 -15.87 -1.86 -20.08
N ASP A 133 -16.76 -1.45 -19.17
CA ASP A 133 -17.69 -0.35 -19.36
C ASP A 133 -17.17 0.99 -18.79
N GLY A 134 -16.04 0.94 -18.08
CA GLY A 134 -15.40 2.09 -17.44
C GLY A 134 -15.45 2.03 -15.91
N PRO A 135 -14.63 2.84 -15.22
CA PRO A 135 -13.66 3.81 -15.75
C PRO A 135 -12.49 3.16 -16.51
N THR A 136 -11.92 3.89 -17.47
CA THR A 136 -10.78 3.37 -18.23
C THR A 136 -9.61 3.08 -17.29
N THR A 137 -9.22 1.82 -17.22
CA THR A 137 -8.16 1.33 -16.32
C THR A 137 -7.00 0.78 -17.16
N LEU A 138 -5.79 1.27 -16.90
CA LEU A 138 -4.56 0.79 -17.53
C LEU A 138 -3.59 0.30 -16.45
N THR A 139 -2.84 -0.76 -16.74
CA THR A 139 -1.86 -1.32 -15.81
C THR A 139 -0.56 -1.71 -16.48
N VAL A 140 0.51 -1.81 -15.69
CA VAL A 140 1.78 -2.41 -16.11
C VAL A 140 2.51 -2.98 -14.91
N ILE A 141 3.35 -3.99 -15.14
CA ILE A 141 4.31 -4.49 -14.15
C ILE A 141 5.70 -4.15 -14.66
N ALA A 142 6.54 -3.57 -13.81
CA ALA A 142 7.92 -3.19 -14.14
C ALA A 142 8.93 -3.80 -13.18
N ASP A 143 10.09 -4.19 -13.70
CA ASP A 143 11.23 -4.75 -12.95
C ASP A 143 12.04 -3.64 -12.24
N THR A 144 11.44 -3.02 -11.23
CA THR A 144 12.01 -1.86 -10.50
C THR A 144 13.18 -2.25 -9.59
N GLY A 145 13.30 -3.51 -9.23
CA GLY A 145 14.17 -4.01 -8.17
C GLY A 145 13.63 -3.71 -6.76
N SER A 146 14.21 -4.35 -5.75
CA SER A 146 13.96 -4.06 -4.34
C SER A 146 14.49 -2.68 -3.95
N GLY A 147 13.87 -2.06 -2.95
CA GLY A 147 14.24 -0.74 -2.42
C GLY A 147 13.17 0.32 -2.57
N SER A 148 13.57 1.59 -2.40
CA SER A 148 12.68 2.74 -2.49
C SER A 148 12.58 3.21 -3.95
N ILE A 149 11.37 3.16 -4.50
CA ILE A 149 11.06 3.51 -5.88
C ILE A 149 10.28 4.82 -5.89
N MET A 150 10.69 5.77 -6.74
CA MET A 150 9.90 6.95 -7.06
C MET A 150 9.50 6.90 -8.53
N SER A 151 8.22 7.15 -8.80
CA SER A 151 7.61 6.90 -10.10
C SER A 151 6.76 8.08 -10.53
N THR A 152 6.71 8.33 -11.84
CA THR A 152 5.86 9.35 -12.45
C THR A 152 5.05 8.74 -13.59
N ILE A 153 3.73 8.90 -13.55
CA ILE A 153 2.84 8.48 -14.65
C ILE A 153 2.39 9.70 -15.43
N PHE A 154 2.50 9.66 -16.75
CA PHE A 154 2.14 10.76 -17.65
C PHE A 154 1.81 10.26 -19.05
N GLY A 155 1.11 11.09 -19.82
CA GLY A 155 0.77 10.82 -21.21
C GLY A 155 -0.73 10.70 -21.41
N GLN A 156 -1.13 9.84 -22.34
CA GLN A 156 -2.49 9.85 -22.86
C GLN A 156 -3.22 8.53 -22.64
N VAL A 157 -4.53 8.64 -22.43
CA VAL A 157 -5.45 7.51 -22.32
C VAL A 157 -6.47 7.60 -23.44
N THR A 158 -6.60 6.51 -24.18
CA THR A 158 -7.60 6.34 -25.24
C THR A 158 -8.79 5.59 -24.65
N THR A 159 -9.92 6.27 -24.55
CA THR A 159 -11.21 5.68 -24.16
C THR A 159 -11.96 5.24 -25.41
N LYS A 160 -13.08 4.52 -25.27
CA LYS A 160 -13.97 4.18 -26.41
C LYS A 160 -14.41 5.39 -27.23
N GLU A 161 -14.47 6.57 -26.61
CA GLU A 161 -15.05 7.77 -27.23
C GLU A 161 -14.00 8.81 -27.61
N ARG A 162 -12.94 8.97 -26.81
CA ARG A 162 -12.00 10.11 -26.90
C ARG A 162 -10.58 9.79 -26.43
N GLN A 163 -9.65 10.61 -26.88
CA GLN A 163 -8.28 10.67 -26.39
C GLN A 163 -8.15 11.74 -25.29
N CYS A 164 -7.61 11.35 -24.14
CA CYS A 164 -7.40 12.18 -22.97
C CYS A 164 -5.92 12.41 -22.70
N GLN A 165 -5.49 13.67 -22.53
CA GLN A 165 -4.16 14.01 -22.03
C GLN A 165 -4.20 14.20 -20.51
N PHE A 166 -3.38 13.44 -19.80
CA PHE A 166 -3.29 13.45 -18.35
C PHE A 166 -2.00 14.13 -17.89
N MET A 167 -2.15 15.07 -16.95
CA MET A 167 -1.02 15.73 -16.30
C MET A 167 -0.21 14.73 -15.45
N PRO A 168 1.12 14.88 -15.31
CA PRO A 168 1.92 13.93 -14.55
C PRO A 168 1.47 13.80 -13.09
N THR A 169 1.42 12.56 -12.58
CA THR A 169 1.27 12.26 -11.15
C THR A 169 2.48 11.49 -10.63
N ILE A 170 2.83 11.69 -9.36
CA ILE A 170 4.02 11.11 -8.72
C ILE A 170 3.60 10.18 -7.59
N GLY A 171 4.26 9.03 -7.51
CA GLY A 171 4.06 8.04 -6.46
C GLY A 171 5.38 7.52 -5.95
N SER A 172 5.36 6.95 -4.75
CA SER A 172 6.48 6.22 -4.17
C SER A 172 6.06 4.80 -3.84
N THR A 173 7.02 3.87 -3.77
CA THR A 173 6.78 2.48 -3.34
C THR A 173 8.03 1.91 -2.71
N VAL A 174 7.88 1.13 -1.64
CA VAL A 174 8.99 0.33 -1.11
C VAL A 174 8.77 -1.11 -1.51
N VAL A 175 9.67 -1.63 -2.33
CA VAL A 175 9.67 -3.03 -2.76
C VAL A 175 10.58 -3.83 -1.83
N PRO A 176 10.09 -4.91 -1.18
CA PRO A 176 10.88 -5.76 -0.30
C PRO A 176 12.14 -6.34 -0.96
#